data_AF-A0A6A6X5J5-F1
#
_entry.id   AF-A0A6A6X5J5-F1
#
_cell.length_a   1.000
_cell.length_b   1.000
_cell.length_c   1.000
_cell.angle_alpha   90.00
_cell.angle_beta   90.00
_cell.angle_gamma   90.00
#
_symmetry.space_group_name_H-M   'P 1'
#
loop_
_entity.id
_entity.type
_entity.pdbx_description
1 polymer ?
#
loop_
_entity_poly.entity_id
_entity_poly.type
_entity_poly.pdbx_seq_one_letter_code
_entity_poly.pdbx_strand_id
1 'polypeptide(L)'
;MSTRNAGFDMVSGCCRSISTGEEPSQHSLPLLTVVHIADSMLEPCAVPSAERLRQAFIGYDNLPDHIERQPLRLYVCNSRGKLRVSVNEFQTLVNRLPIATVNADARSHAANFCRTQVKDIDLFYVIDAHDEPNESTRDEILEHVFVQATTVRVNTVWDENDGYGAIFGSAEHLVDIVSRVFGTCVERIVFNSWVESHYTLEEIYWPHTVQTVELGWLGVDPIFIDDPDHDTFDLFMTPERVAYVKRELYSSDNHDNLVLLSRHLLKFHEILDVSKMKLPGLQGIDLELHTYIGGIVRSTRIKATIKEGDLWVNWNDVHIGFDHDFVEMFGDRWGKFFAELLRQMRLRYTA
;
A
#
# COMPACT_ATOMS: atom_id res chain seq x y z
N MET A 1 23.76 25.19 -79.85
CA MET A 1 23.54 24.66 -78.48
C MET A 1 22.40 23.65 -78.59
N SER A 2 22.74 22.40 -78.94
CA SER A 2 22.77 21.23 -78.05
C SER A 2 21.36 20.79 -77.60
N THR A 3 20.68 19.95 -78.39
CA THR A 3 20.53 18.47 -78.28
C THR A 3 19.51 18.05 -77.20
N ARG A 4 18.30 17.57 -77.56
CA ARG A 4 17.87 16.25 -78.10
C ARG A 4 17.55 15.20 -77.01
N ASN A 5 16.26 14.83 -76.97
CA ASN A 5 15.64 13.49 -77.00
C ASN A 5 16.06 12.32 -76.08
N ALA A 6 15.00 11.55 -75.76
CA ALA A 6 14.92 10.12 -75.41
C ALA A 6 15.35 9.78 -73.97
N GLY A 7 14.58 9.08 -73.12
CA GLY A 7 13.71 7.94 -73.37
C GLY A 7 14.57 6.66 -73.40
N PHE A 8 14.49 5.78 -72.40
CA PHE A 8 14.82 4.35 -72.55
C PHE A 8 14.41 3.49 -71.35
N ASP A 9 13.99 2.28 -71.71
CA ASP A 9 13.48 1.13 -70.96
C ASP A 9 14.53 0.32 -70.17
N MET A 10 13.96 -0.53 -69.30
CA MET A 10 14.37 -1.87 -68.82
C MET A 10 15.71 -2.49 -69.26
N VAL A 11 16.43 -3.05 -68.28
CA VAL A 11 17.19 -4.33 -68.33
C VAL A 11 17.23 -4.84 -66.86
N SER A 12 16.63 -5.96 -66.40
CA SER A 12 16.71 -7.38 -66.76
C SER A 12 18.13 -7.98 -66.72
N GLY A 13 18.58 -8.33 -65.51
CA GLY A 13 19.79 -9.13 -65.28
C GLY A 13 19.47 -10.39 -64.51
N CYS A 14 19.22 -11.47 -65.26
CA CYS A 14 19.10 -12.83 -64.78
C CYS A 14 20.51 -13.44 -64.65
N CYS A 15 20.82 -14.13 -63.53
CA CYS A 15 21.85 -15.17 -63.47
C CYS A 15 21.56 -16.17 -62.34
N ARG A 16 20.96 -17.30 -62.76
CA ARG A 16 21.28 -18.69 -62.41
C ARG A 16 21.50 -19.08 -60.94
N SER A 17 20.54 -19.88 -60.49
CA SER A 17 20.65 -21.03 -59.59
C SER A 17 21.99 -21.79 -59.67
N ILE A 18 22.62 -21.99 -58.52
CA ILE A 18 23.39 -23.19 -58.19
C ILE A 18 22.73 -23.80 -56.95
N SER A 19 22.12 -24.96 -57.16
CA SER A 19 21.67 -25.87 -56.12
C SER A 19 22.85 -26.73 -55.66
N THR A 20 23.28 -26.51 -54.43
CA THR A 20 23.98 -27.48 -53.58
C THR A 20 23.42 -27.18 -52.19
N GLY A 21 22.43 -27.91 -51.70
CA GLY A 21 22.63 -29.29 -51.27
C GLY A 21 23.42 -29.25 -49.98
N GLU A 22 22.79 -28.80 -48.89
CA GLU A 22 23.10 -29.12 -47.49
C GLU A 22 22.13 -28.33 -46.60
N GLU A 23 21.30 -29.03 -45.83
CA GLU A 23 20.49 -28.47 -44.74
C GLU A 23 21.42 -28.06 -43.58
N PRO A 24 21.30 -26.84 -43.05
CA PRO A 24 21.63 -26.58 -41.67
C PRO A 24 20.34 -26.32 -40.89
N SER A 25 20.17 -27.15 -39.85
CA SER A 25 19.26 -27.02 -38.73
C SER A 25 18.53 -25.68 -38.61
N GLN A 26 17.19 -25.75 -38.63
CA GLN A 26 16.31 -24.73 -38.08
C GLN A 26 16.58 -24.58 -36.59
N HIS A 27 17.60 -23.81 -36.23
CA HIS A 27 17.56 -23.06 -34.98
C HIS A 27 16.65 -21.87 -35.23
N SER A 28 15.37 -22.08 -34.96
CA SER A 28 14.43 -21.00 -34.68
C SER A 28 15.03 -20.15 -33.57
N LEU A 29 15.62 -19.02 -33.95
CA LEU A 29 15.82 -17.89 -33.03
C LEU A 29 14.45 -17.61 -32.41
N PRO A 30 14.33 -17.49 -31.08
CA PRO A 30 13.07 -17.12 -30.48
C PRO A 30 12.67 -15.78 -31.08
N LEU A 31 11.51 -15.75 -31.74
CA LEU A 31 10.81 -14.54 -32.13
C LEU A 31 10.79 -13.63 -30.90
N LEU A 32 11.66 -12.62 -30.92
CA LEU A 32 11.66 -11.55 -29.95
C LEU A 32 10.30 -10.89 -30.12
N THR A 33 9.36 -11.27 -29.26
CA THR A 33 8.04 -10.67 -29.24
C THR A 33 8.30 -9.29 -28.66
N VAL A 34 8.48 -8.30 -29.53
CA VAL A 34 8.51 -6.89 -29.15
C VAL A 34 7.09 -6.57 -28.72
N VAL A 35 6.76 -6.91 -27.48
CA VAL A 35 5.56 -6.41 -26.82
C VAL A 35 5.77 -4.91 -26.75
N HIS A 36 4.97 -4.15 -27.52
CA HIS A 36 4.93 -2.70 -27.40
C HIS A 36 4.57 -2.38 -25.94
N ILE A 37 5.56 -1.90 -25.19
CA ILE A 37 5.45 -1.52 -23.76
C ILE A 37 4.37 -0.42 -23.55
N ALA A 38 3.86 0.16 -24.63
CA ALA A 38 2.79 1.15 -24.62
C ALA A 38 1.41 0.58 -24.22
N ASP A 39 1.15 -0.71 -24.43
CA ASP A 39 -0.21 -1.28 -24.38
C ASP A 39 -0.61 -1.92 -23.03
N SER A 40 0.30 -2.01 -22.07
CA SER A 40 0.04 -2.67 -20.78
C SER A 40 -0.24 -1.69 -19.63
N MET A 41 -1.17 -0.74 -19.83
CA MET A 41 -1.85 -0.14 -18.68
C MET A 41 -3.09 -0.98 -18.36
N LEU A 42 -2.97 -1.81 -17.33
CA LEU A 42 -4.12 -2.42 -16.69
C LEU A 42 -4.82 -1.29 -15.91
N GLU A 43 -5.97 -0.90 -16.45
CA GLU A 43 -7.01 -0.02 -15.88
C GLU A 43 -6.99 1.49 -16.22
N PRO A 44 -8.17 2.09 -16.44
CA PRO A 44 -8.31 3.51 -16.73
C PRO A 44 -8.01 4.34 -15.48
N CYS A 45 -6.92 5.11 -15.52
CA CYS A 45 -6.72 6.22 -14.60
C CYS A 45 -7.52 7.43 -15.09
N ALA A 46 -8.24 8.12 -14.20
CA ALA A 46 -8.91 9.38 -14.53
C ALA A 46 -7.92 10.49 -14.95
N VAL A 47 -6.66 10.38 -14.51
CA VAL A 47 -5.59 11.34 -14.80
C VAL A 47 -4.84 10.93 -16.07
N PRO A 48 -4.62 11.86 -17.03
CA PRO A 48 -3.85 11.57 -18.23
C PRO A 48 -2.45 11.04 -17.92
N SER A 49 -2.01 10.00 -18.64
CA SER A 49 -0.69 9.39 -18.44
C SER A 49 0.49 10.37 -18.55
N ALA A 50 0.35 11.44 -19.33
CA ALA A 50 1.36 12.50 -19.45
C ALA A 50 1.55 13.29 -18.14
N GLU A 51 0.48 13.51 -17.38
CA GLU A 51 0.56 14.21 -16.09
C GLU A 51 1.18 13.29 -15.04
N ARG A 52 0.79 12.01 -15.00
CA ARG A 52 1.42 11.02 -14.11
C ARG A 52 2.92 10.87 -14.39
N LEU A 53 3.29 10.87 -15.67
CA LEU A 53 4.68 10.89 -16.12
C LEU A 53 5.41 12.14 -15.61
N ARG A 54 4.79 13.32 -15.73
CA ARG A 54 5.35 14.59 -15.24
C ARG A 54 5.58 14.56 -13.73
N GLN A 55 4.61 14.09 -12.95
CA GLN A 55 4.73 13.99 -11.49
C GLN A 55 5.83 13.00 -11.06
N ALA A 56 5.92 11.85 -11.73
CA ALA A 56 6.98 10.86 -11.49
C ALA A 56 8.39 11.40 -11.74
N PHE A 57 8.55 12.36 -12.66
CA PHE A 57 9.85 12.96 -12.99
C PHE A 57 10.21 14.16 -12.15
N ILE A 58 9.25 15.05 -11.91
CA ILE A 58 9.46 16.26 -11.13
C ILE A 58 9.61 15.91 -9.65
N GLY A 59 8.98 14.82 -9.20
CA GLY A 59 8.84 14.48 -7.79
C GLY A 59 7.75 15.31 -7.13
N TYR A 60 7.03 14.72 -6.18
CA TYR A 60 5.85 15.35 -5.57
C TYR A 60 6.16 16.65 -4.83
N ASP A 61 7.37 16.80 -4.30
CA ASP A 61 7.81 17.98 -3.55
C ASP A 61 8.00 19.22 -4.44
N ASN A 62 8.29 19.01 -5.71
CA ASN A 62 8.53 20.09 -6.67
C ASN A 62 7.25 20.50 -7.41
N LEU A 63 6.11 19.86 -7.08
CA LEU A 63 4.80 20.23 -7.61
C LEU A 63 4.22 21.41 -6.81
N PRO A 64 3.66 22.42 -7.48
CA PRO A 64 2.90 23.48 -6.82
C PRO A 64 1.75 22.91 -5.96
N ASP A 65 1.46 23.55 -4.84
CA ASP A 65 0.46 23.05 -3.87
C ASP A 65 -0.98 22.97 -4.39
N HIS A 66 -1.29 23.67 -5.48
CA HIS A 66 -2.60 23.60 -6.13
C HIS A 66 -2.75 22.38 -7.06
N ILE A 67 -1.67 21.64 -7.32
CA ILE A 67 -1.71 20.42 -8.13
C ILE A 67 -1.97 19.24 -7.21
N GLU A 68 -2.99 18.48 -7.53
CA GLU A 68 -3.28 17.23 -6.86
C GLU A 68 -2.13 16.23 -7.10
N ARG A 69 -1.46 15.86 -6.01
CA ARG A 69 -0.39 14.85 -6.01
C ARG A 69 -1.06 13.49 -6.15
N GLN A 70 -0.60 12.71 -7.12
CA GLN A 70 -1.19 11.44 -7.50
C GLN A 70 -0.15 10.33 -7.32
N PRO A 71 -0.08 9.68 -6.14
CA PRO A 71 0.94 8.69 -5.80
C PRO A 71 1.04 7.59 -6.86
N LEU A 72 2.25 7.07 -7.07
CA LEU A 72 2.45 6.03 -8.08
C LEU A 72 1.95 4.70 -7.55
N ARG A 73 1.32 3.92 -8.42
CA ARG A 73 0.72 2.65 -8.05
C ARG A 73 1.74 1.51 -8.19
N LEU A 74 1.84 0.71 -7.13
CA LEU A 74 2.63 -0.50 -7.10
C LEU A 74 1.74 -1.67 -6.67
N TYR A 75 1.61 -2.66 -7.54
CA TYR A 75 0.80 -3.85 -7.29
C TYR A 75 1.72 -5.01 -6.94
N VAL A 76 1.59 -5.50 -5.71
CA VAL A 76 2.36 -6.61 -5.16
C VAL A 76 1.42 -7.76 -4.87
N CYS A 77 1.77 -8.95 -5.36
CA CYS A 77 1.07 -10.18 -5.03
C CYS A 77 1.96 -11.07 -4.15
N ASN A 78 1.36 -11.76 -3.20
CA ASN A 78 1.99 -12.83 -2.44
C ASN A 78 1.41 -14.17 -2.85
N SER A 79 2.25 -15.04 -3.41
CA SER A 79 1.93 -16.44 -3.67
C SER A 79 2.91 -17.31 -2.90
N ARG A 80 2.40 -18.12 -1.95
CA ARG A 80 3.18 -19.08 -1.15
C ARG A 80 4.39 -18.45 -0.42
N GLY A 81 4.27 -17.21 0.05
CA GLY A 81 5.32 -16.48 0.76
C GLY A 81 6.31 -15.74 -0.15
N LYS A 82 6.18 -15.90 -1.47
CA LYS A 82 6.95 -15.17 -2.47
C LYS A 82 6.22 -13.90 -2.86
N LEU A 83 6.85 -12.77 -2.61
CA LEU A 83 6.36 -11.47 -3.06
C LEU A 83 6.82 -11.24 -4.48
N ARG A 84 5.90 -10.86 -5.35
CA ARG A 84 6.17 -10.57 -6.76
C ARG A 84 5.53 -9.24 -7.14
N VAL A 85 6.20 -8.50 -8.00
CA VAL A 85 5.64 -7.30 -8.62
C VAL A 85 4.72 -7.74 -9.75
N SER A 86 3.45 -7.38 -9.67
CA SER A 86 2.49 -7.61 -10.77
C SER A 86 2.49 -6.42 -11.73
N VAL A 87 2.34 -5.20 -11.18
CA VAL A 87 2.37 -3.95 -11.96
C VAL A 87 3.19 -2.93 -11.19
N ASN A 88 4.16 -2.32 -11.88
CA ASN A 88 4.93 -1.20 -11.39
C ASN A 88 4.70 -0.01 -12.32
N GLU A 89 3.80 0.88 -11.93
CA GLU A 89 3.42 2.02 -12.77
C GLU A 89 4.62 2.90 -13.10
N PHE A 90 5.50 3.13 -12.12
CA PHE A 90 6.71 3.91 -12.33
C PHE A 90 7.58 3.32 -13.45
N GLN A 91 7.78 2.00 -13.45
CA GLN A 91 8.57 1.34 -14.50
C GLN A 91 7.91 1.49 -15.87
N THR A 92 6.59 1.37 -15.95
CA THR A 92 5.81 1.59 -17.17
C THR A 92 5.98 3.02 -17.69
N LEU A 93 5.93 4.01 -16.80
CA LEU A 93 6.12 5.42 -17.13
C LEU A 93 7.54 5.71 -17.63
N VAL A 94 8.58 5.24 -16.93
CA VAL A 94 9.97 5.42 -17.34
C VAL A 94 10.26 4.76 -18.69
N ASN A 95 9.68 3.59 -18.96
CA ASN A 95 9.85 2.90 -20.23
C ASN A 95 9.29 3.68 -21.44
N ARG A 96 8.44 4.69 -21.22
CA ARG A 96 7.92 5.57 -22.29
C ARG A 96 8.87 6.71 -22.64
N LEU A 97 9.96 6.90 -21.89
CA LEU A 97 10.92 7.95 -22.20
C LEU A 97 11.75 7.62 -23.45
N PRO A 98 12.05 8.61 -24.31
CA PRO A 98 13.02 8.43 -25.40
C PRO A 98 14.41 8.00 -24.90
N ILE A 99 14.85 8.43 -23.72
CA ILE A 99 16.15 7.99 -23.16
C ILE A 99 16.14 6.51 -22.76
N ALA A 100 14.97 5.94 -22.45
CA ALA A 100 14.83 4.52 -22.11
C ALA A 100 15.01 3.60 -23.34
N THR A 101 14.98 4.14 -24.56
CA THR A 101 15.18 3.37 -25.79
C THR A 101 16.65 3.29 -26.23
N VAL A 102 17.58 3.93 -25.53
CA VAL A 102 19.00 4.02 -25.95
C VAL A 102 19.78 2.74 -25.61
N ASN A 103 19.86 2.37 -24.32
CA ASN A 103 20.42 1.09 -23.87
C ASN A 103 19.89 0.74 -22.45
N ALA A 104 20.13 -0.49 -22.00
CA ALA A 104 19.64 -0.98 -20.71
C ALA A 104 20.23 -0.20 -19.51
N ASP A 105 21.50 0.19 -19.57
CA ASP A 105 22.19 0.90 -18.49
C ASP A 105 21.63 2.31 -18.29
N ALA A 106 21.44 3.06 -19.37
CA ALA A 106 20.82 4.39 -19.35
C ALA A 106 19.39 4.33 -18.84
N ARG A 107 18.64 3.28 -19.22
CA ARG A 107 17.29 3.03 -18.68
C ARG A 107 17.33 2.77 -17.18
N SER A 108 18.26 1.94 -16.72
CA SER A 108 18.45 1.65 -15.29
C SER A 108 18.83 2.90 -14.51
N HIS A 109 19.77 3.72 -15.01
CA HIS A 109 20.17 4.97 -14.38
C HIS A 109 19.02 6.00 -14.33
N ALA A 110 18.27 6.17 -15.42
CA ALA A 110 17.11 7.05 -15.45
C ALA A 110 16.02 6.57 -14.47
N ALA A 111 15.73 5.27 -14.45
CA ALA A 111 14.79 4.68 -13.50
C ALA A 111 15.25 4.93 -12.06
N ASN A 112 16.51 4.66 -11.73
CA ASN A 112 17.04 4.87 -10.39
C ASN A 112 17.00 6.35 -9.98
N PHE A 113 17.38 7.27 -10.86
CA PHE A 113 17.29 8.70 -10.59
C PHE A 113 15.84 9.16 -10.36
N CYS A 114 14.88 8.66 -11.14
CA CYS A 114 13.50 9.10 -10.96
C CYS A 114 12.85 8.44 -9.74
N ARG A 115 13.24 7.20 -9.38
CA ARG A 115 12.78 6.53 -8.13
C ARG A 115 13.14 7.34 -6.89
N THR A 116 14.28 8.01 -6.86
CA THR A 116 14.68 8.85 -5.71
C THR A 116 13.81 10.10 -5.54
N GLN A 117 13.05 10.49 -6.56
CA GLN A 117 12.14 11.63 -6.49
C GLN A 117 10.73 11.23 -6.02
N VAL A 118 10.45 9.93 -5.94
CA VAL A 118 9.13 9.40 -5.60
C VAL A 118 9.09 9.04 -4.12
N LYS A 119 8.51 9.94 -3.33
CA LYS A 119 8.35 9.78 -1.88
C LYS A 119 7.06 9.08 -1.47
N ASP A 120 6.01 9.26 -2.27
CA ASP A 120 4.67 8.75 -1.98
C ASP A 120 4.28 7.64 -2.97
N ILE A 121 3.94 6.46 -2.45
CA ILE A 121 3.55 5.30 -3.24
C ILE A 121 2.22 4.74 -2.74
N ASP A 122 1.31 4.43 -3.67
CA ASP A 122 0.12 3.63 -3.41
C ASP A 122 0.47 2.14 -3.64
N LEU A 123 0.60 1.39 -2.55
CA LEU A 123 0.75 -0.06 -2.57
C LEU A 123 -0.62 -0.73 -2.64
N PHE A 124 -0.86 -1.49 -3.70
CA PHE A 124 -1.98 -2.43 -3.81
C PHE A 124 -1.46 -3.83 -3.53
N TYR A 125 -1.96 -4.46 -2.46
CA TYR A 125 -1.48 -5.78 -2.03
C TYR A 125 -2.57 -6.84 -2.15
N VAL A 126 -2.23 -8.00 -2.72
CA VAL A 126 -3.15 -9.14 -2.86
C VAL A 126 -2.47 -10.44 -2.47
N ILE A 127 -3.20 -11.32 -1.81
CA ILE A 127 -2.79 -12.72 -1.60
C ILE A 127 -3.42 -13.55 -2.73
N ASP A 128 -2.58 -14.11 -3.60
CA ASP A 128 -3.05 -14.92 -4.71
C ASP A 128 -3.32 -16.34 -4.21
N ALA A 129 -4.60 -16.74 -4.16
CA ALA A 129 -5.01 -18.07 -3.70
C ALA A 129 -4.97 -19.13 -4.81
N HIS A 130 -4.78 -18.71 -6.07
CA HIS A 130 -4.82 -19.59 -7.22
C HIS A 130 -3.51 -19.52 -8.00
N ASP A 131 -2.89 -20.70 -8.22
CA ASP A 131 -1.70 -20.82 -9.08
C ASP A 131 -2.11 -20.52 -10.53
N GLU A 132 -2.21 -19.24 -10.91
CA GLU A 132 -2.33 -18.92 -12.32
C GLU A 132 -1.05 -19.34 -13.05
N PRO A 133 -1.13 -20.06 -14.19
CA PRO A 133 0.04 -20.59 -14.89
C PRO A 133 1.03 -19.52 -15.40
N ASN A 134 0.64 -18.24 -15.35
CA ASN A 134 1.50 -17.09 -15.66
C ASN A 134 2.40 -16.64 -14.49
N GLU A 135 2.43 -17.36 -13.37
CA GLU A 135 3.29 -17.07 -12.22
C GLU A 135 4.80 -17.05 -12.54
N SER A 136 5.23 -17.73 -13.61
CA SER A 136 6.65 -17.83 -13.99
C SER A 136 7.23 -16.58 -14.66
N THR A 137 6.39 -15.61 -15.05
CA THR A 137 6.82 -14.37 -15.74
C THR A 137 6.78 -13.11 -14.86
N ARG A 138 6.34 -13.20 -13.60
CA ARG A 138 6.34 -12.06 -12.66
C ARG A 138 7.64 -12.01 -11.87
N ASP A 139 8.23 -10.82 -11.75
CA ASP A 139 9.50 -10.61 -11.06
C ASP A 139 9.35 -10.79 -9.54
N GLU A 140 10.11 -11.72 -8.97
CA GLU A 140 10.21 -11.89 -7.52
C GLU A 140 10.92 -10.70 -6.89
N ILE A 141 10.36 -10.18 -5.80
CA ILE A 141 10.93 -9.08 -5.03
C ILE A 141 12.04 -9.65 -4.15
N LEU A 142 13.25 -9.64 -4.69
CA LEU A 142 14.48 -10.03 -4.00
C LEU A 142 15.17 -8.82 -3.34
N GLU A 143 15.01 -7.65 -3.95
CA GLU A 143 15.53 -6.37 -3.47
C GLU A 143 14.38 -5.37 -3.35
N HIS A 144 14.56 -4.31 -2.56
CA HIS A 144 13.56 -3.26 -2.39
C HIS A 144 13.24 -2.58 -3.74
N VAL A 145 11.96 -2.40 -4.02
CA VAL A 145 11.49 -1.80 -5.28
C VAL A 145 11.69 -0.28 -5.26
N PHE A 146 11.46 0.35 -4.10
CA PHE A 146 11.67 1.78 -3.88
C PHE A 146 12.40 1.97 -2.55
N VAL A 147 13.67 2.40 -2.61
CA VAL A 147 14.53 2.56 -1.42
C VAL A 147 14.40 3.92 -0.72
N GLN A 148 13.61 4.85 -1.25
CA GLN A 148 13.45 6.22 -0.72
C GLN A 148 12.01 6.65 -0.50
N ALA A 149 11.05 5.71 -0.61
CA ALA A 149 9.65 6.03 -0.31
C ALA A 149 9.52 6.33 1.19
N THR A 150 9.07 7.54 1.51
CA THR A 150 8.84 7.98 2.90
C THR A 150 7.39 7.77 3.31
N THR A 151 6.46 7.83 2.37
CA THR A 151 5.03 7.59 2.62
C THR A 151 4.54 6.43 1.77
N VAL A 152 3.94 5.43 2.42
CA VAL A 152 3.31 4.31 1.73
C VAL A 152 1.83 4.30 2.09
N ARG A 153 0.96 4.53 1.10
CA ARG A 153 -0.47 4.28 1.24
C ARG A 153 -0.75 2.83 0.87
N VAL A 154 -1.20 2.06 1.83
CA VAL A 154 -1.56 0.65 1.65
C VAL A 154 -3.04 0.59 1.34
N ASN A 155 -3.36 0.11 0.13
CA ASN A 155 -4.72 -0.04 -0.37
C ASN A 155 -5.11 -1.52 -0.32
N THR A 156 -6.27 -1.79 0.28
CA THR A 156 -6.83 -3.15 0.45
C THR A 156 -7.84 -3.52 -0.63
N VAL A 157 -8.24 -2.61 -1.51
CA VAL A 157 -9.20 -2.91 -2.59
C VAL A 157 -8.70 -2.38 -3.92
N TRP A 158 -9.07 -3.11 -4.99
CA TRP A 158 -8.77 -2.73 -6.37
C TRP A 158 -9.87 -1.85 -6.96
N ASP A 159 -11.13 -2.05 -6.55
CA ASP A 159 -12.30 -1.31 -6.97
C ASP A 159 -13.05 -0.79 -5.73
N GLU A 160 -13.48 0.47 -5.76
CA GLU A 160 -14.29 1.12 -4.72
C GLU A 160 -15.62 0.39 -4.47
N ASN A 161 -16.05 -0.44 -5.43
CA ASN A 161 -17.31 -1.17 -5.39
C ASN A 161 -17.23 -2.54 -4.67
N ASP A 162 -16.03 -3.09 -4.47
CA ASP A 162 -15.83 -4.40 -3.83
C ASP A 162 -15.00 -4.24 -2.54
N GLY A 163 -15.68 -3.77 -1.49
CA GLY A 163 -15.12 -3.78 -0.13
C GLY A 163 -14.71 -5.20 0.24
N TYR A 164 -13.41 -5.45 0.35
CA TYR A 164 -12.90 -6.68 0.93
C TYR A 164 -12.40 -6.37 2.33
N GLY A 165 -12.67 -7.30 3.26
CA GLY A 165 -12.11 -7.24 4.61
C GLY A 165 -10.58 -7.31 4.63
N ALA A 166 -10.01 -7.45 5.81
CA ALA A 166 -8.58 -7.33 6.00
C ALA A 166 -7.76 -8.35 5.21
N ILE A 167 -6.90 -7.82 4.34
CA ILE A 167 -5.96 -8.61 3.54
C ILE A 167 -4.77 -9.08 4.38
N PHE A 168 -4.42 -8.35 5.43
CA PHE A 168 -3.31 -8.71 6.31
C PHE A 168 -3.79 -9.58 7.45
N GLY A 169 -3.15 -10.74 7.66
CA GLY A 169 -3.43 -11.61 8.80
C GLY A 169 -2.86 -11.14 10.14
N SER A 170 -1.94 -10.16 10.16
CA SER A 170 -1.40 -9.55 11.39
C SER A 170 -0.66 -8.23 11.12
N ALA A 171 -0.30 -7.52 12.18
CA ALA A 171 0.56 -6.32 12.11
C ALA A 171 1.96 -6.68 11.58
N GLU A 172 2.49 -7.83 12.00
CA GLU A 172 3.75 -8.38 11.49
C GLU A 172 3.67 -8.62 10.00
N HIS A 173 2.59 -9.21 9.51
CA HIS A 173 2.43 -9.42 8.08
C HIS A 173 2.47 -8.09 7.31
N LEU A 174 1.73 -7.06 7.76
CA LEU A 174 1.75 -5.74 7.12
C LEU A 174 3.16 -5.13 7.10
N VAL A 175 3.81 -5.04 8.26
CA VAL A 175 5.14 -4.44 8.40
C VAL A 175 6.18 -5.19 7.58
N ASP A 176 6.06 -6.53 7.49
CA ASP A 176 6.94 -7.37 6.69
C ASP A 176 6.80 -7.10 5.20
N ILE A 177 5.57 -6.93 4.71
CA ILE A 177 5.34 -6.56 3.32
C ILE A 177 5.95 -5.17 3.04
N VAL A 178 5.61 -4.18 3.86
CA VAL A 178 6.09 -2.80 3.67
C VAL A 178 7.62 -2.75 3.70
N SER A 179 8.26 -3.37 4.69
CA SER A 179 9.72 -3.41 4.82
C SER A 179 10.40 -4.16 3.67
N ARG A 180 9.85 -5.29 3.21
CA ARG A 180 10.40 -6.03 2.06
C ARG A 180 10.33 -5.22 0.77
N VAL A 181 9.23 -4.50 0.54
CA VAL A 181 9.00 -3.73 -0.68
C VAL A 181 9.76 -2.40 -0.69
N PHE A 182 9.78 -1.68 0.44
CA PHE A 182 10.23 -0.28 0.51
C PHE A 182 11.49 -0.06 1.38
N GLY A 183 11.94 -1.08 2.10
CA GLY A 183 13.08 -0.97 3.01
C GLY A 183 12.75 -0.17 4.27
N THR A 184 13.78 0.49 4.83
CA THR A 184 13.71 1.10 6.18
C THR A 184 13.38 2.59 6.17
N CYS A 185 13.27 3.22 4.99
CA CYS A 185 13.06 4.67 4.84
C CYS A 185 11.61 5.12 5.00
N VAL A 186 10.67 4.19 5.20
CA VAL A 186 9.26 4.53 5.38
C VAL A 186 9.08 5.28 6.70
N GLU A 187 8.64 6.52 6.60
CA GLU A 187 8.33 7.41 7.72
C GLU A 187 6.84 7.42 8.03
N ARG A 188 5.98 7.05 7.07
CA ARG A 188 4.53 7.07 7.25
C ARG A 188 3.82 5.97 6.49
N ILE A 189 2.91 5.30 7.19
CA ILE A 189 2.00 4.32 6.61
C ILE A 189 0.60 4.92 6.63
N VAL A 190 -0.07 4.99 5.48
CA VAL A 190 -1.48 5.39 5.37
C VAL A 190 -2.28 4.15 5.04
N PHE A 191 -3.13 3.69 5.95
CA PHE A 191 -4.03 2.57 5.70
C PHE A 191 -5.29 3.08 5.00
N ASN A 192 -5.44 2.80 3.71
CA ASN A 192 -6.60 3.22 2.94
C ASN A 192 -7.46 2.00 2.57
N SER A 193 -8.71 1.97 3.04
CA SER A 193 -9.59 0.82 2.86
C SER A 193 -11.03 1.23 2.60
N TRP A 194 -11.69 0.49 1.72
CA TRP A 194 -13.14 0.48 1.62
C TRP A 194 -13.68 -0.66 2.48
N VAL A 195 -14.66 -0.37 3.31
CA VAL A 195 -15.23 -1.30 4.29
C VAL A 195 -16.75 -1.19 4.27
N GLU A 196 -17.44 -2.29 4.55
CA GLU A 196 -18.88 -2.21 4.73
C GLU A 196 -19.20 -1.63 6.10
N SER A 197 -20.33 -0.93 6.20
CA SER A 197 -20.73 -0.24 7.43
C SER A 197 -20.92 -1.14 8.66
N HIS A 198 -21.01 -2.45 8.45
CA HIS A 198 -21.16 -3.44 9.51
C HIS A 198 -19.87 -4.22 9.80
N TYR A 199 -18.75 -3.88 9.14
CA TYR A 199 -17.49 -4.55 9.40
C TYR A 199 -17.04 -4.30 10.84
N THR A 200 -16.60 -5.35 11.50
CA THR A 200 -15.96 -5.28 12.81
C THR A 200 -14.52 -4.77 12.66
N LEU A 201 -13.90 -4.35 13.76
CA LEU A 201 -12.50 -3.89 13.72
C LEU A 201 -11.49 -4.95 13.28
N GLU A 202 -11.78 -6.23 13.48
CA GLU A 202 -10.99 -7.36 12.96
C GLU A 202 -11.32 -7.74 11.51
N GLU A 203 -12.39 -7.20 10.94
CA GLU A 203 -12.67 -7.28 9.50
C GLU A 203 -12.03 -6.09 8.79
N ILE A 204 -11.88 -4.93 9.46
CA ILE A 204 -11.15 -3.77 8.97
C ILE A 204 -9.63 -4.01 9.01
N TYR A 205 -9.14 -4.56 10.12
CA TYR A 205 -7.74 -4.93 10.35
C TYR A 205 -7.61 -6.44 10.53
N TRP A 206 -6.51 -6.94 11.07
CA TRP A 206 -6.38 -8.36 11.44
C TRP A 206 -7.05 -8.71 12.78
N PRO A 207 -7.22 -10.03 13.07
CA PRO A 207 -7.74 -10.51 14.35
C PRO A 207 -7.08 -9.87 15.57
N HIS A 208 -7.85 -9.70 16.64
CA HIS A 208 -7.37 -9.06 17.85
C HIS A 208 -6.26 -9.87 18.54
N THR A 209 -5.18 -9.20 18.94
CA THR A 209 -4.16 -9.80 19.81
C THR A 209 -4.68 -9.92 21.24
N VAL A 210 -4.09 -10.81 22.04
CA VAL A 210 -4.48 -11.00 23.46
C VAL A 210 -4.46 -9.68 24.23
N GLN A 211 -3.45 -8.84 24.00
CA GLN A 211 -3.32 -7.54 24.65
C GLN A 211 -4.45 -6.58 24.26
N THR A 212 -4.76 -6.48 22.96
CA THR A 212 -5.85 -5.65 22.45
C THR A 212 -7.22 -6.11 22.96
N VAL A 213 -7.42 -7.42 23.09
CA VAL A 213 -8.62 -7.97 23.73
C VAL A 213 -8.68 -7.55 25.19
N GLU A 214 -7.67 -7.86 26.00
CA GLU A 214 -7.70 -7.56 27.44
C GLU A 214 -8.04 -6.08 27.71
N LEU A 215 -7.47 -5.16 26.92
CA LEU A 215 -7.72 -3.73 27.02
C LEU A 215 -9.10 -3.31 26.48
N GLY A 216 -9.54 -3.90 25.37
CA GLY A 216 -10.88 -3.65 24.82
C GLY A 216 -12.01 -4.07 25.78
N TRP A 217 -11.78 -5.13 26.56
CA TRP A 217 -12.73 -5.67 27.55
C TRP A 217 -12.75 -4.90 28.87
N LEU A 218 -11.61 -4.36 29.30
CA LEU A 218 -11.51 -3.55 30.52
C LEU A 218 -12.10 -2.15 30.35
N GLY A 219 -12.48 -1.78 29.12
CA GLY A 219 -12.86 -0.43 28.76
C GLY A 219 -11.62 0.44 28.63
N VAL A 220 -11.26 0.79 27.39
CA VAL A 220 -10.27 1.86 27.15
C VAL A 220 -10.98 3.19 27.31
N ASP A 221 -11.41 3.49 28.54
CA ASP A 221 -11.88 4.82 28.87
C ASP A 221 -10.64 5.72 28.97
N PRO A 222 -10.53 6.75 28.12
CA PRO A 222 -9.38 7.64 28.15
C PRO A 222 -9.23 8.31 29.52
N ILE A 223 -8.02 8.34 30.05
CA ILE A 223 -7.69 9.00 31.31
C ILE A 223 -7.55 10.51 31.08
N PHE A 224 -8.07 11.31 32.01
CA PHE A 224 -7.98 12.76 31.91
C PHE A 224 -6.59 13.27 32.20
N ILE A 225 -6.16 14.17 31.34
CA ILE A 225 -5.01 15.03 31.60
C ILE A 225 -5.57 16.32 32.20
N ASP A 226 -5.19 16.61 33.44
CA ASP A 226 -5.51 17.86 34.13
C ASP A 226 -4.24 18.72 34.25
N ASP A 227 -3.54 18.89 33.13
CA ASP A 227 -2.31 19.66 33.02
C ASP A 227 -2.48 20.80 31.99
N PRO A 228 -2.49 22.07 32.43
CA PRO A 228 -2.61 23.22 31.53
C PRO A 228 -1.37 23.47 30.65
N ASP A 229 -0.22 22.87 30.98
CA ASP A 229 1.03 22.99 30.20
C ASP A 229 1.22 21.81 29.22
N HIS A 230 0.22 20.93 29.10
CA HIS A 230 0.27 19.78 28.19
C HIS A 230 0.38 20.19 26.71
N ASP A 231 1.17 19.44 25.95
CA ASP A 231 1.51 19.67 24.54
C ASP A 231 0.26 19.93 23.64
N THR A 232 0.52 20.45 22.44
CA THR A 232 -0.44 20.83 21.39
C THR A 232 -1.42 19.74 20.94
N PHE A 233 -1.17 18.47 21.27
CA PHE A 233 -2.01 17.33 20.91
C PHE A 233 -3.13 17.10 21.92
N ASP A 234 -4.28 16.65 21.44
CA ASP A 234 -5.50 16.57 22.25
C ASP A 234 -5.74 15.18 22.85
N LEU A 235 -5.14 14.16 22.23
CA LEU A 235 -5.17 12.78 22.67
C LEU A 235 -3.83 12.11 22.40
N PHE A 236 -3.38 11.24 23.30
CA PHE A 236 -2.25 10.35 23.04
C PHE A 236 -2.42 9.00 23.72
N MET A 237 -1.73 7.97 23.21
CA MET A 237 -1.72 6.63 23.78
C MET A 237 -0.29 6.15 24.03
N THR A 238 0.03 5.79 25.27
CA THR A 238 1.38 5.36 25.68
C THR A 238 1.71 3.93 25.23
N PRO A 239 2.95 3.44 25.37
CA PRO A 239 3.33 2.08 25.00
C PRO A 239 2.60 1.04 25.86
N GLU A 240 2.16 1.39 27.06
CA GLU A 240 1.33 0.56 27.93
C GLU A 240 -0.15 0.54 27.49
N ARG A 241 -0.48 1.17 26.35
CA ARG A 241 -1.82 1.23 25.75
C ARG A 241 -2.84 1.99 26.58
N VAL A 242 -2.37 2.96 27.36
CA VAL A 242 -3.21 3.85 28.13
C VAL A 242 -3.50 5.09 27.28
N ALA A 243 -4.77 5.32 26.96
CA ALA A 243 -5.20 6.53 26.27
C ALA A 243 -5.37 7.67 27.27
N TYR A 244 -4.86 8.84 26.91
CA TYR A 244 -5.01 10.07 27.66
C TYR A 244 -5.67 11.12 26.78
N VAL A 245 -6.62 11.87 27.34
CA VAL A 245 -7.37 12.91 26.62
C VAL A 245 -7.47 14.19 27.43
N LYS A 246 -7.44 15.33 26.74
CA LYS A 246 -7.77 16.62 27.37
C LYS A 246 -9.21 16.59 27.88
N ARG A 247 -9.41 17.10 29.11
CA ARG A 247 -10.73 17.16 29.77
C ARG A 247 -11.80 17.83 28.91
N GLU A 248 -11.43 18.85 28.13
CA GLU A 248 -12.34 19.62 27.26
C GLU A 248 -13.06 18.73 26.23
N LEU A 249 -12.34 17.78 25.63
CA LEU A 249 -12.91 16.86 24.64
C LEU A 249 -13.88 15.85 25.27
N TYR A 250 -13.63 15.45 26.51
CA TYR A 250 -14.46 14.45 27.17
C TYR A 250 -15.83 15.00 27.61
N SER A 251 -15.92 16.30 27.89
CA SER A 251 -17.17 16.95 28.31
C SER A 251 -18.21 17.14 27.20
N SER A 252 -17.95 16.62 26.01
CA SER A 252 -18.75 16.83 24.80
C SER A 252 -19.49 15.57 24.34
N ASP A 253 -20.39 15.70 23.36
CA ASP A 253 -21.08 14.60 22.66
C ASP A 253 -20.12 13.66 21.89
N ASN A 254 -18.81 13.76 22.10
CA ASN A 254 -17.76 13.01 21.39
C ASN A 254 -17.29 11.75 22.13
N HIS A 255 -17.90 11.37 23.26
CA HIS A 255 -17.43 10.21 24.04
C HIS A 255 -17.29 8.94 23.18
N ASP A 256 -18.31 8.61 22.38
CA ASP A 256 -18.29 7.42 21.52
C ASP A 256 -17.16 7.49 20.47
N ASN A 257 -16.94 8.67 19.88
CA ASN A 257 -15.84 8.92 18.93
C ASN A 257 -14.46 8.77 19.60
N LEU A 258 -14.31 9.18 20.87
CA LEU A 258 -13.07 9.02 21.63
C LEU A 258 -12.79 7.55 21.94
N VAL A 259 -13.84 6.78 22.25
CA VAL A 259 -13.73 5.32 22.43
C VAL A 259 -13.32 4.65 21.11
N LEU A 260 -13.96 5.00 20.00
CA LEU A 260 -13.60 4.50 18.65
C LEU A 260 -12.18 4.88 18.24
N LEU A 261 -11.75 6.12 18.50
CA LEU A 261 -10.39 6.56 18.24
C LEU A 261 -9.38 5.73 19.05
N SER A 262 -9.61 5.56 20.36
CA SER A 262 -8.74 4.76 21.23
C SER A 262 -8.60 3.32 20.74
N ARG A 263 -9.71 2.75 20.27
CA ARG A 263 -9.80 1.44 19.64
C ARG A 263 -8.94 1.31 18.37
N HIS A 264 -8.94 2.30 17.48
CA HIS A 264 -8.02 2.33 16.34
C HIS A 264 -6.56 2.46 16.77
N LEU A 265 -6.28 3.28 17.78
CA LEU A 265 -4.92 3.46 18.28
C LEU A 265 -4.33 2.18 18.86
N LEU A 266 -5.13 1.29 19.45
CA LEU A 266 -4.66 -0.05 19.83
C LEU A 266 -4.10 -0.81 18.62
N LYS A 267 -4.78 -0.76 17.48
CA LYS A 267 -4.34 -1.43 16.24
C LYS A 267 -3.10 -0.77 15.65
N PHE A 268 -2.99 0.55 15.71
CA PHE A 268 -1.77 1.26 15.30
C PHE A 268 -0.58 0.89 16.17
N HIS A 269 -0.82 0.66 17.45
CA HIS A 269 0.21 0.25 18.39
C HIS A 269 0.74 -1.17 18.11
N GLU A 270 -0.11 -2.09 17.64
CA GLU A 270 0.35 -3.39 17.13
C GLU A 270 1.32 -3.22 15.94
N ILE A 271 1.08 -2.23 15.06
CA ILE A 271 2.04 -1.88 13.98
C ILE A 271 3.33 -1.31 14.58
N LEU A 272 3.21 -0.40 15.55
CA LEU A 272 4.35 0.26 16.19
C LEU A 272 5.29 -0.72 16.92
N ASP A 273 4.73 -1.76 17.55
CA ASP A 273 5.54 -2.77 18.25
C ASP A 273 6.44 -3.55 17.29
N VAL A 274 5.91 -3.91 16.12
CA VAL A 274 6.64 -4.65 15.10
C VAL A 274 7.58 -3.73 14.32
N SER A 275 7.17 -2.48 14.06
CA SER A 275 7.91 -1.54 13.21
C SER A 275 9.29 -1.19 13.76
N LYS A 276 9.48 -1.19 15.09
CA LYS A 276 10.74 -0.85 15.77
C LYS A 276 11.97 -1.54 15.17
N MET A 277 11.84 -2.78 14.69
CA MET A 277 12.95 -3.52 14.08
C MET A 277 13.04 -3.37 12.56
N LYS A 278 11.90 -3.21 11.87
CA LYS A 278 11.81 -3.34 10.40
C LYS A 278 11.63 -2.01 9.67
N LEU A 279 11.07 -1.01 10.35
CA LEU A 279 10.78 0.33 9.86
C LEU A 279 11.21 1.37 10.93
N PRO A 280 12.51 1.48 11.24
CA PRO A 280 12.99 2.37 12.30
C PRO A 280 12.76 3.85 12.03
N GLY A 281 12.50 4.23 10.77
CA GLY A 281 12.16 5.60 10.37
C GLY A 281 10.69 5.97 10.59
N LEU A 282 9.82 5.03 10.99
CA LEU A 282 8.38 5.26 11.09
C LEU A 282 8.05 6.34 12.14
N GLN A 283 7.42 7.41 11.69
CA GLN A 283 7.02 8.59 12.45
C GLN A 283 5.51 8.82 12.45
N GLY A 284 4.74 8.13 11.61
CA GLY A 284 3.28 8.30 11.60
C GLY A 284 2.53 7.11 11.02
N ILE A 285 1.30 6.93 11.51
CA ILE A 285 0.34 5.96 11.01
C ILE A 285 -0.97 6.70 10.82
N ASP A 286 -1.47 6.69 9.59
CA ASP A 286 -2.72 7.32 9.22
C ASP A 286 -3.73 6.26 8.78
N LEU A 287 -5.01 6.59 8.90
CA LEU A 287 -6.14 5.77 8.49
C LEU A 287 -7.08 6.60 7.63
N GLU A 288 -7.48 6.02 6.50
CA GLU A 288 -8.50 6.52 5.59
C GLU A 288 -9.46 5.35 5.32
N LEU A 289 -10.59 5.31 6.04
CA LEU A 289 -11.65 4.33 5.80
C LEU A 289 -12.79 4.97 5.05
N HIS A 290 -13.35 4.22 4.10
CA HIS A 290 -14.47 4.63 3.28
C HIS A 290 -15.57 3.59 3.36
N THR A 291 -16.82 4.02 3.47
CA THR A 291 -17.98 3.13 3.41
C THR A 291 -19.10 3.77 2.62
N TYR A 292 -19.92 2.94 1.98
CA TYR A 292 -21.08 3.37 1.21
C TYR A 292 -22.37 3.09 2.00
N ILE A 293 -23.03 4.13 2.48
CA ILE A 293 -24.28 4.01 3.24
C ILE A 293 -25.36 4.85 2.57
N GLY A 294 -26.41 4.20 2.07
CA GLY A 294 -27.60 4.88 1.56
C GLY A 294 -27.34 5.84 0.40
N GLY A 295 -26.40 5.52 -0.50
CA GLY A 295 -26.10 6.39 -1.64
C GLY A 295 -24.99 7.42 -1.41
N ILE A 296 -24.41 7.46 -0.20
CA ILE A 296 -23.45 8.48 0.22
C ILE A 296 -22.18 7.80 0.73
N VAL A 297 -21.02 8.30 0.30
CA VAL A 297 -19.73 7.89 0.85
C VAL A 297 -19.52 8.58 2.21
N ARG A 298 -19.33 7.77 3.25
CA ARG A 298 -18.90 8.22 4.58
C ARG A 298 -17.44 7.84 4.76
N SER A 299 -16.66 8.71 5.40
CA SER A 299 -15.24 8.48 5.60
C SER A 299 -14.85 8.62 7.06
N THR A 300 -14.01 7.71 7.55
CA THR A 300 -13.31 7.86 8.83
C THR A 300 -11.84 8.13 8.54
N ARG A 301 -11.30 9.23 9.09
CA ARG A 301 -9.90 9.65 8.94
C ARG A 301 -9.27 9.88 10.31
N ILE A 302 -8.10 9.29 10.52
CA ILE A 302 -7.33 9.45 11.75
C ILE A 302 -5.86 9.60 11.34
N LYS A 303 -5.19 10.66 11.80
CA LYS A 303 -3.74 10.78 11.66
C LYS A 303 -3.07 10.70 13.01
N ALA A 304 -2.16 9.75 13.16
CA ALA A 304 -1.38 9.58 14.37
C ALA A 304 0.10 9.83 14.11
N THR A 305 0.72 10.62 14.97
CA THR A 305 2.16 10.88 14.97
C THR A 305 2.82 10.09 16.08
N ILE A 306 3.95 9.46 15.79
CA ILE A 306 4.77 8.74 16.77
C ILE A 306 5.77 9.73 17.34
N LYS A 307 5.71 9.97 18.65
CA LYS A 307 6.70 10.79 19.38
C LYS A 307 7.02 10.10 20.69
N GLU A 308 8.30 9.84 20.92
CA GLU A 308 8.82 9.20 22.13
C GLU A 308 8.23 7.81 22.44
N GLY A 309 7.71 7.12 21.41
CA GLY A 309 7.07 5.80 21.55
C GLY A 309 5.56 5.85 21.78
N ASP A 310 5.01 7.05 21.98
CA ASP A 310 3.58 7.30 22.11
C ASP A 310 2.95 7.59 20.75
N LEU A 311 1.66 7.26 20.62
CA LEU A 311 0.84 7.66 19.48
C LEU A 311 0.05 8.92 19.84
N TRP A 312 0.34 10.02 19.17
CA TRP A 312 -0.27 11.32 19.39
C TRP A 312 -1.25 11.67 18.28
N VAL A 313 -2.39 12.24 18.64
CA VAL A 313 -3.46 12.62 17.71
C VAL A 313 -3.97 14.02 18.05
N ASN A 314 -4.06 14.87 17.03
CA ASN A 314 -4.78 16.14 17.14
C ASN A 314 -6.25 15.90 16.78
N TRP A 315 -7.18 16.47 17.54
CA TRP A 315 -8.60 16.26 17.28
C TRP A 315 -9.05 16.79 15.91
N ASN A 316 -8.39 17.84 15.41
CA ASN A 316 -8.66 18.38 14.06
C ASN A 316 -8.24 17.43 12.93
N ASP A 317 -7.38 16.46 13.22
CA ASP A 317 -6.99 15.40 12.29
C ASP A 317 -7.86 14.13 12.43
N VAL A 318 -8.92 14.18 13.25
CA VAL A 318 -9.87 13.09 13.45
C VAL A 318 -11.20 13.45 12.84
N HIS A 319 -11.69 12.55 11.99
CA HIS A 319 -13.04 12.58 11.47
C HIS A 319 -13.60 11.17 11.55
N ILE A 320 -14.63 10.93 12.35
CA ILE A 320 -15.33 9.64 12.40
C ILE A 320 -16.62 9.79 11.60
N GLY A 321 -16.70 9.14 10.45
CA GLY A 321 -17.84 9.29 9.54
C GLY A 321 -18.93 8.23 9.74
N PHE A 322 -18.61 7.15 10.44
CA PHE A 322 -19.49 6.03 10.73
C PHE A 322 -18.93 5.18 11.88
N ASP A 323 -19.85 4.55 12.61
CA ASP A 323 -19.51 3.60 13.67
C ASP A 323 -19.24 2.23 13.06
N HIS A 324 -18.32 1.50 13.68
CA HIS A 324 -18.05 0.11 13.39
C HIS A 324 -17.86 -0.60 14.72
N ASP A 325 -18.47 -1.78 14.85
CA ASP A 325 -18.59 -2.40 16.16
C ASP A 325 -17.34 -3.23 16.52
N PHE A 326 -17.03 -3.31 17.81
CA PHE A 326 -16.07 -4.27 18.36
C PHE A 326 -16.75 -5.60 18.72
N VAL A 327 -18.03 -5.74 18.37
CA VAL A 327 -18.82 -6.93 18.66
C VAL A 327 -18.64 -7.91 17.51
N GLU A 328 -17.57 -8.69 17.54
CA GLU A 328 -17.70 -10.05 17.02
C GLU A 328 -18.53 -10.82 18.05
N MET A 329 -19.79 -11.11 17.72
CA MET A 329 -20.54 -12.16 18.40
C MET A 329 -19.82 -13.49 18.14
N PHE A 330 -18.79 -13.77 18.96
CA PHE A 330 -18.01 -14.99 19.03
C PHE A 330 -18.24 -15.99 17.89
N GLY A 331 -17.44 -15.89 16.83
CA GLY A 331 -17.17 -17.02 15.96
C GLY A 331 -16.51 -18.14 16.78
N ASP A 332 -16.90 -19.39 16.50
CA ASP A 332 -16.68 -20.64 17.27
C ASP A 332 -15.21 -21.00 17.64
N ARG A 333 -14.24 -20.16 17.23
CA ARG A 333 -12.79 -20.33 17.40
C ARG A 333 -12.25 -19.60 18.64
N TRP A 334 -12.66 -18.36 18.87
CA TRP A 334 -12.17 -17.55 20.01
C TRP A 334 -12.95 -17.83 21.29
N GLY A 335 -14.24 -18.15 21.22
CA GLY A 335 -15.00 -18.61 22.39
C GLY A 335 -14.37 -19.83 23.07
N LYS A 336 -13.80 -20.76 22.29
CA LYS A 336 -13.06 -21.92 22.81
C LYS A 336 -11.70 -21.53 23.40
N PHE A 337 -11.00 -20.59 22.77
CA PHE A 337 -9.74 -20.05 23.30
C PHE A 337 -9.95 -19.34 24.65
N PHE A 338 -10.96 -18.47 24.76
CA PHE A 338 -11.27 -17.76 26.00
C PHE A 338 -11.79 -18.67 27.10
N ALA A 339 -12.64 -19.64 26.77
CA ALA A 339 -13.07 -20.64 27.75
C ALA A 339 -11.88 -21.43 28.33
N GLU A 340 -10.90 -21.77 27.49
CA GLU A 340 -9.68 -22.46 27.90
C GLU A 340 -8.72 -21.55 28.69
N LEU A 341 -8.55 -20.29 28.27
CA LEU A 341 -7.75 -19.30 28.98
C LEU A 341 -8.33 -19.02 30.38
N LEU A 342 -9.64 -18.81 30.47
CA LEU A 342 -10.35 -18.60 31.75
C LEU A 342 -10.30 -19.84 32.64
N ARG A 343 -10.38 -21.05 32.07
CA ARG A 343 -10.18 -22.32 32.80
C ARG A 343 -8.78 -22.40 33.40
N GLN A 344 -7.74 -22.05 32.62
CA GLN A 344 -6.36 -22.05 33.07
C GLN A 344 -6.09 -20.99 34.13
N MET A 345 -6.65 -19.79 33.99
CA MET A 345 -6.56 -18.74 35.02
C MET A 345 -7.24 -19.17 36.31
N ARG A 346 -8.45 -19.75 36.27
CA ARG A 346 -9.13 -20.24 37.49
C ARG A 346 -8.34 -21.31 38.22
N LEU A 347 -7.70 -22.23 37.50
CA LEU A 347 -6.85 -23.27 38.09
C LEU A 347 -5.59 -22.71 38.77
N ARG A 348 -5.10 -21.53 38.37
CA ARG A 348 -3.97 -20.85 39.00
C ARG A 348 -4.34 -20.04 40.24
N TYR A 349 -5.61 -19.67 40.39
CA TYR A 349 -6.11 -18.89 41.54
C TYR A 349 -6.87 -19.72 42.59
N THR A 350 -6.99 -21.05 42.39
CA THR A 350 -7.53 -21.99 43.38
C THR A 350 -6.49 -22.96 43.95
N ALA A 351 -5.20 -22.65 43.82
CA ALA A 351 -4.09 -23.40 44.43
C ALA A 351 -3.53 -22.66 45.63
#